data_AF-A0A7H2BB49-F1
#
_entry.id   AF-A0A7H2BB49-F1
#
_cell.length_a   1.000
_cell.length_b   1.000
_cell.length_c   1.000
_cell.angle_alpha   90.00
_cell.angle_beta   90.00
_cell.angle_gamma   90.00
#
_symmetry.space_group_name_H-M   'P 1'
#
loop_
_entity.id
_entity.type
_entity.pdbx_description
1 polymer ?
#
loop_
_entity_poly.entity_id
_entity_poly.type
_entity_poly.pdbx_seq_one_letter_code
_entity_poly.pdbx_strand_id
1 'polypeptide(L)'
;MKRIPFSYLALDLIAVTIFALIGRMSHQHGLTALGVLSTAAPFLVATLIGFIVGRYLTRNLMVQGLIVWLFTLNLGMILRVAFGGGFAVSFYIVTAIALLIFCGIWRLLLRKSIY
;
A
#
# COMPACT_ATOMS: atom_id res chain seq x y z
N MET A 1 21.41 2.58 -14.28
CA MET A 1 20.13 2.01 -13.79
C MET A 1 18.98 2.87 -14.29
N LYS A 2 18.01 2.29 -15.01
CA LYS A 2 16.82 3.02 -15.49
C LYS A 2 15.98 3.50 -14.30
N ARG A 3 15.29 4.64 -14.45
CA ARG A 3 14.33 5.09 -13.42
C ARG A 3 13.17 4.10 -13.35
N ILE A 4 12.64 3.89 -12.15
CA ILE A 4 11.48 3.03 -11.91
C ILE A 4 10.29 3.59 -12.72
N PRO A 5 9.52 2.79 -13.48
CA PRO A 5 8.42 3.32 -14.29
C PRO A 5 7.21 3.72 -13.43
N PHE A 6 6.41 4.67 -13.91
CA PHE A 6 5.18 5.09 -13.21
C PHE A 6 4.13 3.99 -13.18
N SER A 7 4.15 3.02 -14.11
CA SER A 7 3.25 1.86 -14.09
C SER A 7 3.37 1.03 -12.82
N TYR A 8 4.50 1.10 -12.10
CA TYR A 8 4.68 0.41 -10.83
C TYR A 8 3.83 1.00 -9.71
N LEU A 9 3.55 2.32 -9.76
CA LEU A 9 2.59 2.93 -8.84
C LEU A 9 1.20 2.31 -9.03
N ALA A 10 0.78 2.03 -10.26
CA ALA A 10 -0.52 1.40 -10.51
C ALA A 10 -0.63 0.03 -9.82
N LEU A 11 0.44 -0.78 -9.82
CA LEU A 11 0.48 -2.06 -9.13
C LEU A 11 0.31 -1.90 -7.61
N ASP A 12 0.96 -0.89 -7.01
CA ASP A 12 0.81 -0.60 -5.58
C ASP A 12 -0.60 -0.11 -5.23
N LEU A 13 -1.18 0.76 -6.07
CA LEU A 13 -2.55 1.26 -5.86
C LEU A 13 -3.59 0.13 -5.98
N ILE A 14 -3.41 -0.78 -6.94
CA ILE A 14 -4.24 -1.98 -7.09
C ILE A 14 -4.10 -2.88 -5.86
N ALA A 15 -2.87 -3.15 -5.42
CA ALA A 15 -2.57 -3.94 -4.22
C ALA A 15 -3.26 -3.39 -2.96
N VAL A 16 -3.18 -2.07 -2.74
CA VAL A 16 -3.82 -1.40 -1.59
C VAL A 16 -5.34 -1.44 -1.70
N THR A 17 -5.90 -1.30 -2.90
CA THR A 17 -7.34 -1.40 -3.12
C THR A 17 -7.85 -2.80 -2.84
N ILE A 18 -7.11 -3.84 -3.28
CA ILE A 18 -7.41 -5.25 -2.98
C ILE A 18 -7.36 -5.51 -1.48
N PHE A 19 -6.36 -4.97 -0.77
CA PHE A 19 -6.30 -5.02 0.69
C PHE A 19 -7.54 -4.41 1.35
N ALA A 20 -7.97 -3.21 0.94
CA ALA A 20 -9.15 -2.56 1.49
C ALA A 20 -10.44 -3.34 1.21
N LEU A 21 -10.57 -3.90 0.00
CA LEU A 21 -11.68 -4.78 -0.39
C LEU A 21 -11.76 -6.02 0.51
N ILE A 22 -10.66 -6.78 0.62
CA ILE A 22 -10.59 -7.98 1.45
C ILE A 22 -10.88 -7.65 2.90
N GLY A 23 -10.28 -6.59 3.44
CA GLY A 23 -10.51 -6.17 4.83
C GLY A 23 -11.99 -5.88 5.11
N ARG A 24 -12.70 -5.22 4.18
CA ARG A 24 -14.15 -4.98 4.33
C ARG A 24 -14.98 -6.26 4.24
N MET A 25 -14.62 -7.19 3.35
CA MET A 25 -15.27 -8.51 3.26
C MET A 25 -15.15 -9.27 4.58
N SER A 26 -13.95 -9.27 5.17
CA SER A 26 -13.66 -10.00 6.41
C SER A 26 -14.39 -9.42 7.64
N HIS A 27 -14.65 -8.12 7.68
CA HIS A 27 -15.31 -7.46 8.81
C HIS A 27 -16.83 -7.23 8.62
N GLN A 28 -17.45 -7.87 7.62
CA GLN A 28 -18.88 -7.74 7.28
C GLN A 28 -19.36 -6.29 7.13
N HIS A 29 -18.49 -5.37 6.70
CA HIS A 29 -18.84 -3.95 6.57
C HIS A 29 -19.65 -3.61 5.30
N GLY A 30 -20.11 -4.60 4.54
CA GLY A 30 -20.75 -4.39 3.24
C GLY A 30 -19.78 -3.85 2.17
N LEU A 31 -20.03 -4.23 0.90
CA LEU A 31 -19.21 -3.87 -0.25
C LEU A 31 -19.85 -2.75 -1.07
N THR A 32 -19.92 -1.56 -0.50
CA THR A 32 -20.28 -0.36 -1.28
C THR A 32 -19.01 0.28 -1.85
N ALA A 33 -19.09 0.84 -3.07
CA ALA A 33 -17.95 1.52 -3.70
C ALA A 33 -17.40 2.64 -2.81
N LEU A 34 -18.29 3.43 -2.21
CA LEU A 34 -17.92 4.50 -1.28
C LEU A 34 -17.26 3.96 -0.02
N GLY A 35 -17.74 2.84 0.53
CA GLY A 35 -17.15 2.22 1.72
C GLY A 35 -15.75 1.66 1.45
N VAL A 36 -15.53 1.07 0.28
CA VAL A 36 -14.18 0.62 -0.14
C VAL A 36 -13.26 1.82 -0.29
N LEU A 37 -13.73 2.87 -0.97
CA LEU A 37 -12.95 4.09 -1.17
C LEU A 37 -12.62 4.77 0.16
N SER A 38 -13.56 4.87 1.09
CA SER A 38 -13.32 5.48 2.41
C SER A 38 -12.29 4.68 3.22
N THR A 39 -12.29 3.35 3.11
CA THR A 39 -11.28 2.50 3.76
C THR A 39 -9.91 2.61 3.07
N ALA A 40 -9.88 2.66 1.74
CA ALA A 40 -8.63 2.65 0.97
C ALA A 40 -7.94 4.03 0.93
N ALA A 41 -8.70 5.12 0.89
CA ALA A 41 -8.19 6.47 0.59
C ALA A 41 -6.99 6.89 1.45
N PRO A 42 -6.98 6.72 2.79
CA PRO A 42 -5.81 7.07 3.61
C PRO A 42 -4.54 6.35 3.16
N PHE A 43 -4.66 5.07 2.84
CA PHE A 43 -3.54 4.22 2.40
C PHE A 43 -3.13 4.52 0.96
N LEU A 44 -4.08 4.85 0.07
CA LEU A 44 -3.78 5.23 -1.32
C LEU A 44 -2.98 6.54 -1.37
N VAL A 45 -3.38 7.55 -0.57
CA VAL A 45 -2.64 8.82 -0.46
C VAL A 45 -1.23 8.56 0.09
N ALA A 46 -1.12 7.77 1.16
CA ALA A 46 0.17 7.42 1.72
C ALA A 46 1.08 6.66 0.73
N THR A 47 0.50 5.77 -0.08
CA THR A 47 1.20 5.02 -1.13
C THR A 47 1.74 5.94 -2.22
N LEU A 48 0.93 6.90 -2.67
CA LEU A 48 1.37 7.90 -3.64
C LEU A 48 2.58 8.68 -3.13
N ILE A 49 2.51 9.14 -1.88
CA ILE A 49 3.61 9.87 -1.24
C ILE A 49 4.85 8.97 -1.13
N GLY A 50 4.70 7.75 -0.63
CA GLY A 50 5.80 6.78 -0.52
C GLY A 50 6.47 6.46 -1.85
N PHE A 51 5.68 6.34 -2.93
CA PHE A 51 6.21 6.09 -4.27
C PHE A 51 7.03 7.28 -4.79
N ILE A 52 6.51 8.50 -4.63
CA ILE A 52 7.20 9.73 -5.03
C ILE A 52 8.52 9.84 -4.26
N VAL A 53 8.48 9.72 -2.93
CA VAL A 53 9.68 9.76 -2.07
C VAL A 53 10.68 8.68 -2.48
N GLY A 54 10.25 7.43 -2.59
CA GLY A 54 11.12 6.31 -2.98
C GLY A 54 11.74 6.50 -4.36
N ARG A 55 10.99 7.05 -5.33
CA ARG A 55 11.48 7.37 -6.69
C ARG A 55 12.64 8.38 -6.68
N TYR A 56 12.61 9.36 -5.79
CA TYR A 56 13.68 10.36 -5.67
C TYR A 56 14.86 9.88 -4.84
N LEU A 57 14.62 9.01 -3.85
CA LEU A 57 15.69 8.51 -2.96
C LEU A 57 16.49 7.34 -3.55
N THR A 58 15.89 6.49 -4.38
CA THR A 58 16.56 5.27 -4.83
C THR A 58 16.14 4.80 -6.22
N ARG A 59 17.04 4.08 -6.88
CA ARG A 59 16.78 3.34 -8.12
C ARG A 59 16.65 1.83 -7.89
N ASN A 60 16.88 1.36 -6.66
CA ASN A 60 16.73 -0.05 -6.30
C ASN A 60 15.26 -0.35 -6.03
N LEU A 61 14.67 -1.26 -6.82
CA LEU A 61 13.26 -1.62 -6.74
C LEU A 61 12.84 -2.15 -5.35
N MET A 62 13.72 -2.89 -4.68
CA MET A 62 13.42 -3.45 -3.35
C MET A 62 13.45 -2.37 -2.28
N VAL A 63 14.44 -1.48 -2.30
CA VAL A 63 14.52 -0.35 -1.36
C VAL A 63 13.34 0.59 -1.58
N GLN A 64 12.95 0.84 -2.85
CA GLN A 64 11.76 1.63 -3.16
C GLN A 64 10.49 0.96 -2.60
N GLY A 65 10.35 -0.36 -2.75
CA GLY A 65 9.22 -1.10 -2.19
C GLY A 65 9.13 -0.99 -0.68
N LEU A 66 10.26 -1.04 0.02
CA LEU A 66 10.29 -0.84 1.47
C LEU A 66 9.84 0.58 1.86
N ILE A 67 10.27 1.60 1.11
CA ILE A 67 9.84 2.99 1.34
C ILE A 67 8.33 3.12 1.11
N VAL A 68 7.80 2.58 0.00
CA VAL A 68 6.36 2.58 -0.27
C VAL A 68 5.62 1.92 0.88
N TRP A 69 6.03 0.72 1.29
CA TRP A 69 5.40 -0.02 2.37
C TRP A 69 5.40 0.74 3.70
N LEU A 70 6.54 1.34 4.09
CA LEU A 70 6.66 2.12 5.33
C LEU A 70 5.70 3.32 5.32
N PHE A 71 5.62 4.04 4.20
CA PHE A 71 4.71 5.17 4.06
C PHE A 71 3.25 4.69 4.08
N THR A 72 2.88 3.73 3.24
CA THR A 72 1.52 3.20 3.17
C THR A 72 1.03 2.73 4.54
N LEU A 73 1.85 2.02 5.30
CA LEU A 73 1.50 1.56 6.64
C LEU A 73 1.37 2.72 7.64
N ASN A 74 2.45 3.48 7.85
CA ASN A 74 2.50 4.46 8.94
C ASN A 74 1.66 5.69 8.62
N LEU A 75 1.90 6.31 7.46
CA LEU A 75 1.16 7.50 7.05
C LEU A 75 -0.31 7.16 6.74
N GLY A 76 -0.60 5.99 6.17
CA GLY A 76 -1.98 5.55 5.94
C GLY A 76 -2.76 5.40 7.25
N MET A 77 -2.13 4.85 8.29
CA MET A 77 -2.74 4.74 9.61
C MET A 77 -2.91 6.10 10.30
N ILE A 78 -1.93 6.99 10.20
CA ILE A 78 -2.03 8.36 10.71
C ILE A 78 -3.21 9.08 10.06
N LEU A 79 -3.29 9.04 8.73
CA LEU A 79 -4.38 9.68 7.97
C LEU A 79 -5.73 9.06 8.34
N ARG A 80 -5.81 7.72 8.43
CA ARG A 80 -7.03 7.03 8.84
C ARG A 80 -7.56 7.55 10.17
N VAL A 81 -6.68 7.67 11.18
CA VAL A 81 -7.05 8.17 12.51
C VAL A 81 -7.43 9.64 12.46
N ALA A 82 -6.66 10.46 11.74
CA ALA A 82 -6.92 11.89 11.61
C ALA A 82 -8.29 12.18 10.96
N PHE A 83 -8.77 11.31 10.05
CA PHE A 83 -10.07 11.42 9.40
C PHE A 83 -11.19 10.62 10.11
N GLY A 84 -11.03 10.32 11.40
CA GLY A 84 -12.10 9.74 12.24
C GLY A 84 -12.20 8.21 12.21
N GLY A 85 -11.26 7.52 11.56
CA GLY A 85 -11.15 6.06 11.61
C GLY A 85 -10.52 5.56 12.92
N GLY A 86 -10.84 4.33 13.33
CA GLY A 86 -10.26 3.73 14.53
C GLY A 86 -8.82 3.22 14.34
N PHE A 87 -8.08 3.16 15.46
CA PHE A 87 -6.77 2.50 15.58
C PHE A 87 -6.89 1.25 16.46
N ALA A 88 -6.62 0.08 15.90
CA ALA A 88 -6.49 -1.16 16.64
C ALA A 88 -5.12 -1.78 16.35
N VAL A 89 -4.41 -2.22 17.39
CA VAL A 89 -3.05 -2.80 17.26
C VAL A 89 -3.08 -4.04 16.37
N SER A 90 -4.09 -4.89 16.52
CA SER A 90 -4.29 -6.07 15.66
C SER A 90 -4.46 -5.69 14.19
N PHE A 91 -5.26 -4.66 13.90
CA PHE A 91 -5.43 -4.13 12.55
C PHE A 91 -4.11 -3.61 11.98
N TYR A 92 -3.32 -2.88 12.78
CA TYR A 92 -2.02 -2.37 12.35
C TYR A 92 -1.07 -3.51 11.93
N ILE A 93 -0.97 -4.57 12.75
CA ILE A 93 -0.11 -5.72 12.47
C ILE A 93 -0.56 -6.47 11.21
N VAL A 94 -1.86 -6.77 11.09
CA VAL A 94 -2.41 -7.44 9.90
C VAL A 94 -2.21 -6.59 8.65
N THR A 95 -2.43 -5.28 8.75
CA THR A 95 -2.20 -4.32 7.66
C THR A 95 -0.73 -4.32 7.23
N ALA A 96 0.20 -4.30 8.19
CA ALA A 96 1.63 -4.33 7.92
C ALA A 96 2.01 -5.58 7.11
N ILE A 97 1.57 -6.76 7.56
CA ILE A 97 1.86 -8.04 6.91
C ILE A 97 1.20 -8.11 5.52
N ALA A 98 -0.09 -7.80 5.42
CA ALA A 98 -0.83 -7.87 4.17
C ALA A 98 -0.25 -6.93 3.10
N LEU A 99 0.05 -5.67 3.48
CA LEU A 99 0.67 -4.71 2.56
C LEU A 99 2.08 -5.13 2.15
N LEU A 100 2.86 -5.72 3.07
CA LEU A 100 4.19 -6.23 2.75
C LEU A 100 4.11 -7.34 1.69
N ILE A 101 3.13 -8.22 1.80
CA ILE A 101 2.90 -9.29 0.83
C ILE A 101 2.40 -8.70 -0.49
N PHE A 102 1.32 -7.92 -0.49
CA PHE A 102 0.68 -7.46 -1.73
C PHE A 102 1.57 -6.49 -2.53
N CYS A 103 2.27 -5.57 -1.85
CA CYS A 103 3.21 -4.66 -2.52
C CYS A 103 4.56 -5.35 -2.79
N GLY A 104 4.96 -6.34 -1.98
CA GLY A 104 6.25 -7.02 -2.14
C GLY A 104 6.27 -8.08 -3.24
N ILE A 105 5.18 -8.85 -3.40
CA ILE A 105 5.18 -10.04 -4.26
C ILE A 105 5.44 -9.72 -5.73
N TRP A 106 4.82 -8.66 -6.27
CA TRP A 106 5.02 -8.28 -7.67
C TRP A 106 6.47 -7.82 -7.92
N ARG A 107 7.10 -7.16 -6.95
CA ARG A 107 8.51 -6.75 -7.03
C ARG A 107 9.45 -7.95 -7.03
N LEU A 108 9.14 -8.98 -6.23
CA LEU A 108 9.88 -10.24 -6.20
C LEU A 108 9.78 -10.99 -7.54
N LEU A 109 8.59 -10.99 -8.15
CA LEU A 109 8.37 -11.59 -9.47
C LEU A 109 9.18 -10.88 -10.56
N LEU A 110 9.16 -9.54 -10.58
CA LEU A 110 9.93 -8.77 -11.56
C LEU A 110 11.45 -8.88 -11.35
N ARG A 111 11.92 -9.08 -10.10
CA ARG A 111 13.34 -9.34 -9.84
C ARG A 111 13.81 -10.65 -10.46
N LYS A 112 13.00 -11.70 -10.40
CA LYS A 112 13.34 -13.01 -11.00
C LYS A 112 13.43 -12.97 -12.52
N SER A 113 12.76 -12.02 -13.18
CA SER A 113 12.74 -11.88 -14.64
C SER A 113 13.99 -11.19 -15.22
N ILE A 114 14.96 -10.76 -14.40
CA ILE A 114 16.16 -10.00 -14.83
C ILE A 114 17.42 -10.89 -14.81
N TYR A 115 17.27 -12.21 -14.64
CA TYR A 115 18.34 -13.21 -14.75
C TYR A 115 18.01 -14.23 -15.84
#